data_AF-A0A959YWV6-F1
#
_entry.id   AF-A0A959YWV6-F1
#
_cell.length_a   1.000
_cell.length_b   1.000
_cell.length_c   1.000
_cell.angle_alpha   90.00
_cell.angle_beta   90.00
_cell.angle_gamma   90.00
#
_symmetry.space_group_name_H-M   'P 1'
#
loop_
_entity.id
_entity.type
_entity.pdbx_description
1 polymer ?
#
loop_
_entity_poly.entity_id
_entity_poly.type
_entity_poly.pdbx_seq_one_letter_code
_entity_poly.pdbx_strand_id
1 'polypeptide(L)'
;MTKTRKRLPLHVRILIALVLGVGWALLSSTLGWSRFTMDWIAPFGDIFINLLKLIAVPLVLFSIISGVAGMSDVTKLGRLGIRTLLIYLATTMTAVLIGLAIVNIAKPGALADDDQRLRNRIDYELWVRETTGVERPLDGQCFSCEEVNRAVVEQVMAARQAGGADDWIGEKVQQARATKDAGPLQFLVDM
;
A
#
# COMPACT_ATOMS: atom_id res chain seq x y z
N MET A 1 -45.43 20.03 -16.91
CA MET A 1 -44.96 19.82 -15.52
C MET A 1 -43.46 19.53 -15.55
N THR A 2 -42.60 20.52 -15.29
CA THR A 2 -41.15 20.36 -15.30
C THR A 2 -40.68 19.86 -13.93
N LYS A 3 -40.30 18.59 -13.86
CA LYS A 3 -39.83 17.92 -12.64
C LYS A 3 -38.46 18.48 -12.26
N THR A 4 -38.41 19.38 -11.29
CA THR A 4 -37.18 19.93 -10.71
C THR A 4 -36.42 18.82 -9.98
N ARG A 5 -35.41 18.21 -10.63
CA ARG A 5 -34.48 17.29 -9.96
C ARG A 5 -33.67 18.07 -8.93
N LYS A 6 -33.83 17.76 -7.64
CA LYS A 6 -32.95 18.25 -6.58
C LYS A 6 -31.52 17.83 -6.91
N ARG A 7 -30.63 18.79 -7.21
CA ARG A 7 -29.21 18.52 -7.46
C ARG A 7 -28.55 18.24 -6.11
N LEU A 8 -28.13 16.99 -5.89
CA LEU A 8 -27.37 16.63 -4.70
C LEU A 8 -26.03 17.39 -4.67
N PRO A 9 -25.57 17.83 -3.48
CA PRO A 9 -24.27 18.51 -3.33
C PRO A 9 -23.12 17.55 -3.64
N LEU A 10 -21.98 18.10 -4.07
CA LEU A 10 -20.86 17.31 -4.62
C LEU A 10 -20.25 16.35 -3.59
N HIS A 11 -20.06 16.79 -2.35
CA HIS A 11 -19.51 15.94 -1.29
C HIS A 11 -20.41 14.73 -0.99
N VAL A 12 -21.73 14.89 -1.05
CA VAL A 12 -22.69 13.78 -0.90
C VAL A 12 -22.59 12.80 -2.07
N ARG A 13 -22.36 13.29 -3.29
CA ARG A 13 -22.15 12.38 -4.45
C ARG A 13 -20.89 11.54 -4.31
N ILE A 14 -19.81 12.12 -3.79
CA ILE A 14 -18.56 11.40 -3.53
C ILE A 14 -18.77 10.33 -2.45
N LEU A 15 -19.46 10.68 -1.35
CA LEU A 15 -19.79 9.72 -0.30
C LEU A 15 -20.67 8.56 -0.81
N ILE A 16 -21.70 8.86 -1.61
CA ILE A 16 -22.55 7.83 -2.22
C ILE A 16 -21.72 6.94 -3.16
N ALA A 17 -20.85 7.53 -3.99
CA ALA A 17 -19.98 6.76 -4.88
C ALA A 17 -18.99 5.86 -4.12
N LEU A 18 -18.43 6.33 -3.01
CA LEU A 18 -17.56 5.53 -2.13
C LEU A 18 -18.30 4.32 -1.56
N VAL A 19 -19.49 4.55 -0.99
CA VAL A 19 -20.31 3.48 -0.40
C VAL A 19 -20.72 2.45 -1.48
N LEU A 20 -21.13 2.93 -2.65
CA LEU A 20 -21.46 2.04 -3.78
C LEU A 20 -20.24 1.28 -4.30
N GLY A 21 -19.06 1.91 -4.35
CA GLY A 21 -17.81 1.26 -4.76
C GLY A 21 -17.40 0.13 -3.81
N VAL A 22 -17.47 0.38 -2.49
CA VAL A 22 -17.22 -0.66 -1.47
C VAL A 22 -18.26 -1.78 -1.57
N GLY A 23 -19.53 -1.43 -1.73
CA GLY A 23 -20.61 -2.41 -1.91
C GLY A 23 -20.40 -3.30 -3.15
N TRP A 24 -20.01 -2.69 -4.28
CA TRP A 24 -19.68 -3.41 -5.50
C TRP A 24 -18.46 -4.33 -5.32
N ALA A 25 -17.40 -3.85 -4.67
CA ALA A 25 -16.19 -4.65 -4.44
C ALA A 25 -16.52 -5.92 -3.64
N LEU A 26 -17.28 -5.80 -2.55
CA LEU A 26 -17.72 -6.95 -1.75
C LEU A 26 -18.58 -7.93 -2.56
N LEU A 27 -19.55 -7.40 -3.33
CA LEU A 27 -20.42 -8.23 -4.17
C LEU A 27 -19.62 -8.99 -5.25
N SER A 28 -18.71 -8.29 -5.94
CA SER A 28 -17.86 -8.89 -6.98
C SER A 28 -16.94 -9.97 -6.44
N SER A 29 -16.48 -9.83 -5.19
CA SER A 29 -15.64 -10.82 -4.51
C SER A 29 -16.43 -12.09 -4.23
N THR A 30 -17.67 -11.99 -3.75
CA THR A 30 -18.51 -13.16 -3.44
C THR A 30 -18.99 -13.91 -4.69
N LEU A 31 -19.16 -13.24 -5.83
CA LEU A 31 -19.66 -13.82 -7.08
C LEU A 31 -18.54 -14.27 -8.04
N GLY A 32 -17.27 -14.12 -7.66
CA GLY A 32 -16.11 -14.50 -8.48
C GLY A 32 -15.84 -13.55 -9.68
N TRP A 33 -16.49 -12.39 -9.74
CA TRP A 33 -16.31 -11.38 -10.80
C TRP A 33 -15.13 -10.43 -10.53
N SER A 34 -14.19 -10.86 -9.69
CA SER A 34 -13.00 -10.08 -9.34
C SER A 34 -12.17 -9.74 -10.57
N ARG A 35 -12.00 -10.68 -11.52
CA ARG A 35 -11.25 -10.44 -12.77
C ARG A 35 -11.90 -9.36 -13.63
N PHE A 36 -13.21 -9.40 -13.83
CA PHE A 36 -13.94 -8.36 -14.56
C PHE A 36 -13.74 -6.97 -13.93
N THR A 37 -13.76 -6.89 -12.60
CA THR A 37 -13.54 -5.63 -11.89
C THR A 37 -12.10 -5.13 -12.07
N MET A 38 -11.10 -6.01 -12.05
CA MET A 38 -9.71 -5.64 -12.30
C MET A 38 -9.48 -5.18 -13.74
N ASP A 39 -10.07 -5.86 -14.72
CA ASP A 39 -9.79 -5.57 -16.13
C ASP A 39 -10.56 -4.34 -16.63
N TRP A 40 -11.77 -4.11 -16.13
CA TRP A 40 -12.67 -3.07 -16.66
C TRP A 40 -12.92 -1.90 -15.72
N ILE A 41 -12.85 -2.09 -14.39
CA ILE A 41 -13.21 -1.03 -13.43
C ILE A 41 -11.95 -0.37 -12.86
N ALA A 42 -10.94 -1.16 -12.50
CA ALA A 42 -9.69 -0.64 -11.93
C ALA A 42 -8.96 0.39 -12.83
N PRO A 43 -8.87 0.21 -14.17
CA PRO A 43 -8.16 1.15 -15.03
C PRO A 43 -8.75 2.57 -14.99
N PHE A 44 -10.06 2.71 -14.79
CA PHE A 44 -10.69 4.02 -14.62
C PHE A 44 -10.25 4.70 -13.33
N GLY A 45 -10.07 3.94 -12.25
CA GLY A 45 -9.51 4.41 -11.00
C GLY A 45 -8.06 4.86 -11.17
N ASP A 46 -7.25 4.08 -11.88
CA ASP A 46 -5.85 4.41 -12.14
C ASP A 46 -5.71 5.68 -12.99
N ILE A 47 -6.51 5.82 -14.04
CA ILE A 47 -6.56 7.05 -14.84
C ILE A 47 -6.93 8.24 -13.95
N PHE A 48 -7.96 8.12 -13.11
CA PHE A 48 -8.38 9.18 -12.20
C PHE A 48 -7.25 9.60 -11.24
N ILE A 49 -6.57 8.65 -10.62
CA ILE A 49 -5.44 8.93 -9.73
C ILE A 49 -4.26 9.55 -10.49
N ASN A 50 -3.97 9.10 -11.71
CA ASN A 50 -2.92 9.66 -12.55
C ASN A 50 -3.22 11.11 -12.95
N LEU A 51 -4.49 11.43 -13.26
CA LEU A 51 -4.93 12.81 -13.51
C LEU A 51 -4.77 13.70 -12.26
N LEU A 52 -5.13 13.19 -11.07
CA LEU A 52 -4.93 13.93 -9.82
C LEU A 52 -3.44 14.18 -9.54
N LYS A 53 -2.59 13.17 -9.75
CA LYS A 53 -1.12 13.29 -9.58
C LYS A 53 -0.52 14.30 -10.57
N LEU A 54 -0.96 14.27 -11.83
CA LEU A 54 -0.51 15.20 -12.87
C LEU A 54 -0.74 16.66 -12.49
N ILE A 55 -1.89 16.96 -11.87
CA ILE A 55 -2.24 18.32 -11.46
C ILE A 55 -1.56 18.68 -10.13
N ALA A 56 -1.48 17.73 -9.19
CA ALA A 56 -0.98 17.99 -7.83
C ALA A 56 0.47 18.46 -7.81
N VAL A 57 1.37 17.82 -8.55
CA VAL A 57 2.81 18.14 -8.54
C VAL A 57 3.09 19.59 -8.97
N PRO A 58 2.66 20.06 -10.16
CA PRO A 58 2.90 21.45 -10.57
C PRO A 58 2.15 22.45 -9.69
N LEU A 59 0.92 22.13 -9.25
CA LEU A 59 0.12 23.02 -8.41
C LEU A 59 0.83 23.30 -7.08
N VAL A 60 1.38 22.28 -6.42
CA VAL A 60 2.11 22.43 -5.16
C VAL A 60 3.38 23.26 -5.35
N LEU A 61 4.16 23.01 -6.41
CA LEU A 61 5.37 23.76 -6.71
C LEU A 61 5.09 25.25 -6.89
N PHE A 62 4.14 25.60 -7.79
CA PHE A 62 3.78 27.00 -8.03
C PHE A 62 3.15 27.64 -6.80
N SER A 63 2.35 26.91 -6.02
CA SER A 63 1.78 27.41 -4.77
C SER A 63 2.84 27.76 -3.74
N ILE A 64 3.91 26.95 -3.61
CA ILE A 64 5.00 27.24 -2.68
C ILE A 64 5.84 28.41 -3.19
N ILE A 65 6.22 28.42 -4.47
CA ILE A 65 7.02 29.51 -5.07
C ILE A 65 6.30 30.84 -4.92
N SER A 66 5.03 30.92 -5.33
CA SER A 66 4.23 32.15 -5.20
C SER A 66 4.00 32.54 -3.73
N GLY A 67 3.79 31.56 -2.84
CA GLY A 67 3.64 31.79 -1.41
C GLY A 67 4.89 32.40 -0.76
N VAL A 68 6.08 31.94 -1.15
CA VAL A 68 7.36 32.47 -0.65
C VAL A 68 7.72 33.80 -1.31
N ALA A 69 7.51 33.93 -2.63
CA ALA A 69 7.83 35.15 -3.39
C ALA A 69 6.95 36.35 -2.99
N GLY A 70 5.72 36.12 -2.53
CA GLY A 70 4.83 37.17 -2.03
C GLY A 70 5.23 37.76 -0.67
N MET A 71 6.30 37.25 -0.05
CA MET A 71 6.69 37.59 1.32
C MET A 71 7.91 38.51 1.32
N SER A 72 7.75 39.74 1.79
CA SER A 72 8.80 40.77 1.76
C SER A 72 9.90 40.59 2.81
N ASP A 73 9.68 39.77 3.83
CA ASP A 73 10.61 39.56 4.94
C ASP A 73 10.80 38.06 5.21
N VAL A 74 11.99 37.57 4.89
CA VAL A 74 12.42 36.17 5.07
C VAL A 74 12.39 35.73 6.54
N THR A 75 12.54 36.65 7.49
CA THR A 75 12.52 36.35 8.93
C THR A 75 11.13 35.90 9.39
N LYS A 76 10.08 36.44 8.78
CA LYS A 76 8.69 36.04 9.07
C LYS A 76 8.41 34.62 8.57
N LEU A 77 9.09 34.20 7.49
CA LEU A 77 8.92 32.86 6.91
C LEU A 77 9.51 31.80 7.83
N GLY A 78 10.70 32.05 8.37
CA GLY A 78 11.32 31.16 9.36
C GLY A 78 10.47 31.00 10.63
N ARG A 79 9.88 32.09 11.15
CA ARG A 79 9.01 32.03 12.33
C ARG A 79 7.70 31.27 12.06
N LEU A 80 7.12 31.43 10.87
CA LEU A 80 5.93 30.67 10.46
C LEU A 80 6.27 29.18 10.33
N GLY A 81 7.38 28.85 9.66
CA GLY A 81 7.85 27.47 9.49
C GLY A 81 8.07 26.76 10.83
N ILE A 82 8.76 27.40 11.78
CA ILE A 82 8.99 26.84 13.12
C ILE A 82 7.68 26.62 13.87
N ARG A 83 6.73 27.57 13.82
CA ARG A 83 5.42 27.40 14.47
C ARG A 83 4.65 26.23 13.88
N THR A 84 4.60 26.11 12.55
CA THR A 84 3.95 24.99 11.88
C THR A 84 4.62 23.66 12.20
N LEU A 85 5.96 23.62 12.21
CA LEU A 85 6.73 22.42 12.54
C LEU A 85 6.44 21.95 13.98
N LEU A 86 6.40 22.87 14.95
CA LEU A 86 6.06 22.55 16.33
C LEU A 86 4.63 21.99 16.46
N ILE A 87 3.66 22.57 15.75
CA ILE A 87 2.28 22.07 15.73
C ILE A 87 2.23 20.67 15.11
N TYR A 88 2.94 20.44 14.01
CA TYR A 88 3.02 19.12 13.37
C TYR A 88 3.68 18.08 14.29
N LEU A 89 4.78 18.40 14.96
CA LEU A 89 5.40 17.50 15.93
C LEU A 89 4.46 17.18 17.11
N ALA A 90 3.80 18.20 17.66
CA ALA A 90 2.89 17.99 18.78
C ALA A 90 1.70 17.11 18.40
N THR A 91 1.12 17.35 17.22
CA THR A 91 -0.03 16.58 16.73
C THR A 91 0.36 15.16 16.32
N THR A 92 1.51 14.94 15.67
CA THR A 92 1.99 13.59 15.33
C THR A 92 2.36 12.81 16.59
N MET A 93 3.04 13.42 17.56
CA MET A 93 3.35 12.79 18.84
C MET A 93 2.07 12.38 19.56
N THR A 94 1.06 13.26 19.61
CA THR A 94 -0.25 12.95 20.21
C THR A 94 -0.93 11.78 19.49
N ALA A 95 -0.93 11.77 18.16
CA ALA A 95 -1.50 10.69 17.35
C ALA A 95 -0.78 9.35 17.59
N VAL A 96 0.56 9.35 17.66
CA VAL A 96 1.37 8.15 17.97
C VAL A 96 1.08 7.64 19.38
N LEU A 97 0.98 8.51 20.38
CA LEU A 97 0.63 8.11 21.74
C LEU A 97 -0.75 7.46 21.82
N ILE A 98 -1.75 8.03 21.15
CA ILE A 98 -3.09 7.45 21.07
C ILE A 98 -3.05 6.11 20.35
N GLY A 99 -2.38 6.02 19.20
CA GLY A 99 -2.22 4.78 18.45
C GLY A 99 -1.55 3.69 19.28
N LEU A 100 -0.47 4.03 19.99
CA LEU A 100 0.26 3.10 20.85
C LEU A 100 -0.58 2.65 22.05
N ALA A 101 -1.36 3.56 22.65
CA ALA A 101 -2.28 3.23 23.74
C ALA A 101 -3.35 2.23 23.27
N ILE A 102 -3.98 2.50 22.12
CA ILE A 102 -4.99 1.60 21.54
C ILE A 102 -4.37 0.23 21.22
N VAL A 103 -3.20 0.18 20.58
CA VAL A 103 -2.53 -1.10 20.22
C VAL A 103 -2.14 -1.89 21.46
N ASN A 104 -1.64 -1.24 22.53
CA ASN A 104 -1.29 -1.93 23.77
C ASN A 104 -2.51 -2.50 24.51
N ILE A 105 -3.67 -1.85 24.41
CA ILE A 105 -4.92 -2.33 25.03
C ILE A 105 -5.55 -3.43 24.17
N ALA A 106 -5.71 -3.19 22.88
CA ALA A 106 -6.38 -4.11 21.96
C ALA A 106 -5.55 -5.37 21.66
N LYS A 107 -4.21 -5.30 21.79
CA LYS A 107 -3.26 -6.41 21.55
C LYS A 107 -3.64 -7.25 20.32
N PRO A 108 -3.76 -6.66 19.13
CA PRO A 108 -4.28 -7.37 17.95
C PRO A 108 -3.43 -8.61 17.59
N GLY A 109 -2.13 -8.61 17.93
CA GLY A 109 -1.25 -9.76 17.70
C GLY A 109 -1.58 -11.02 18.52
N ALA A 110 -2.38 -10.91 19.59
CA ALA A 110 -2.85 -12.06 20.36
C ALA A 110 -4.00 -12.81 19.65
N LEU A 111 -4.66 -12.18 18.68
CA LEU A 111 -5.71 -12.79 17.86
C LEU A 111 -5.16 -13.52 16.63
N ALA A 112 -3.83 -13.51 16.44
CA ALA A 112 -3.19 -14.23 15.35
C ALA A 112 -3.21 -15.73 15.66
N ASP A 113 -4.01 -16.47 14.91
CA ASP A 113 -4.16 -17.92 14.99
C ASP A 113 -2.80 -18.63 14.89
N ASP A 114 -2.51 -19.56 15.80
CA ASP A 114 -1.22 -20.23 15.88
C ASP A 114 -0.91 -21.03 14.61
N ASP A 115 -1.94 -21.60 13.97
CA ASP A 115 -1.81 -22.30 12.69
C ASP A 115 -1.37 -21.35 11.57
N GLN A 116 -1.89 -20.12 11.52
CA GLN A 116 -1.46 -19.13 10.52
C GLN A 116 -0.01 -18.70 10.74
N ARG A 117 0.41 -18.56 12.01
CA ARG A 117 1.80 -18.22 12.36
C ARG A 117 2.75 -19.34 11.92
N LEU A 118 2.36 -20.59 12.13
CA LEU A 118 3.10 -21.76 11.68
C LEU A 118 3.20 -21.81 10.14
N ARG A 119 2.09 -21.57 9.42
CA ARG A 119 2.08 -21.48 7.95
C ARG A 119 3.03 -20.41 7.42
N ASN A 120 2.95 -19.19 7.97
CA ASN A 120 3.82 -18.08 7.57
C ASN A 120 5.31 -18.39 7.86
N ARG A 121 5.59 -19.04 9.00
CA ARG A 121 6.94 -19.48 9.37
C ARG A 121 7.47 -20.53 8.39
N ILE A 122 6.67 -21.53 8.05
CA ILE A 122 7.03 -22.58 7.09
C ILE A 122 7.25 -22.00 5.69
N ASP A 123 6.39 -21.09 5.21
CA ASP A 123 6.57 -20.42 3.91
C ASP A 123 7.90 -19.65 3.83
N TYR A 124 8.26 -18.95 4.91
CA TYR A 124 9.57 -18.29 5.02
C TYR A 124 10.74 -19.29 4.95
N GLU A 125 10.67 -20.39 5.70
CA GLU A 125 11.72 -21.41 5.68
C GLU A 125 11.89 -22.06 4.30
N LEU A 126 10.78 -22.27 3.58
CA LEU A 126 10.79 -22.77 2.20
C LEU A 126 11.43 -21.75 1.26
N TRP A 127 11.08 -20.46 1.36
CA TRP A 127 11.71 -19.39 0.57
C TRP A 127 13.22 -19.28 0.83
N VAL A 128 13.67 -19.39 2.08
CA VAL A 128 15.11 -19.34 2.43
C VAL A 128 15.87 -20.51 1.79
N ARG A 129 15.28 -21.71 1.73
CA ARG A 129 15.91 -22.88 1.08
C ARG A 129 16.04 -22.73 -0.42
N GLU A 130 15.08 -22.05 -1.06
CA GLU A 130 15.05 -21.82 -2.51
C GLU A 130 15.97 -20.66 -2.93
N THR A 131 16.17 -19.67 -2.06
CA THR A 131 16.91 -18.45 -2.40
C THR A 131 18.41 -18.61 -2.18
N THR A 132 19.19 -18.54 -3.26
CA THR A 132 20.66 -18.59 -3.18
C THR A 132 21.21 -17.34 -2.49
N GLY A 133 22.16 -17.54 -1.56
CA GLY A 133 22.84 -16.44 -0.84
C GLY A 133 22.13 -15.95 0.44
N VAL A 134 21.04 -16.61 0.87
CA VAL A 134 20.40 -16.36 2.16
C VAL A 134 20.85 -17.41 3.17
N GLU A 135 21.41 -16.97 4.29
CA GLU A 135 21.80 -17.86 5.39
C GLU A 135 20.56 -18.38 6.12
N ARG A 136 20.68 -19.58 6.70
CA ARG A 136 19.58 -20.23 7.43
C ARG A 136 19.17 -19.41 8.67
N PRO A 137 17.93 -19.55 9.15
CA PRO A 137 17.48 -18.88 10.36
C PRO A 137 18.43 -19.10 11.55
N LEU A 138 18.77 -18.02 12.28
CA LEU A 138 19.70 -18.05 13.42
C LEU A 138 19.14 -18.76 14.67
N ASP A 139 17.82 -18.99 14.71
CA ASP A 139 17.15 -19.62 15.83
C ASP A 139 17.30 -21.15 15.86
N GLY A 140 17.91 -21.75 14.83
CA GLY A 140 18.21 -23.18 14.77
C GLY A 140 16.99 -24.09 14.70
N GLN A 141 15.78 -23.52 14.60
CA GLN A 141 14.52 -24.24 14.52
C GLN A 141 14.11 -24.41 13.06
N CYS A 142 13.63 -25.61 12.73
CA CYS A 142 13.13 -25.92 11.40
C CYS A 142 11.74 -26.56 11.49
N PHE A 143 10.71 -25.73 11.43
CA PHE A 143 9.32 -26.19 11.50
C PHE A 143 8.91 -26.95 10.23
N SER A 144 9.50 -26.60 9.08
CA SER A 144 9.34 -27.30 7.80
C SER A 144 10.01 -28.68 7.74
N CYS A 145 10.93 -28.98 8.66
CA CYS A 145 11.61 -30.27 8.74
C CYS A 145 10.86 -31.30 9.60
N GLU A 146 9.91 -30.84 10.41
CA GLU A 146 9.25 -31.68 11.41
C GLU A 146 8.13 -32.50 10.79
N GLU A 147 8.09 -33.79 11.11
CA GLU A 147 7.11 -34.73 10.56
C GLU A 147 5.67 -34.34 10.92
N VAL A 148 5.48 -33.77 12.13
CA VAL A 148 4.19 -33.29 12.63
C VAL A 148 3.60 -32.20 11.73
N ASN A 149 4.44 -31.39 11.07
CA ASN A 149 4.01 -30.27 10.24
C ASN A 149 3.92 -30.61 8.75
N ARG A 150 4.16 -31.88 8.36
CA ARG A 150 4.20 -32.30 6.95
C ARG A 150 2.91 -31.92 6.18
N ALA A 151 1.75 -32.12 6.80
CA ALA A 151 0.46 -31.75 6.20
C ALA A 151 0.34 -30.24 5.94
N VAL A 152 0.90 -29.41 6.82
CA VAL A 152 0.91 -27.94 6.66
C VAL A 152 1.92 -27.53 5.59
N VAL A 153 3.10 -28.16 5.55
CA VAL A 153 4.12 -27.94 4.51
C VAL A 153 3.55 -28.24 3.12
N GLU A 154 2.85 -29.36 2.95
CA GLU A 154 2.20 -29.72 1.69
C GLU A 154 1.15 -28.67 1.27
N GLN A 155 0.34 -28.18 2.22
CA GLN A 155 -0.64 -27.12 1.96
C GLN A 155 0.02 -25.79 1.58
N VAL A 156 1.09 -25.39 2.27
CA VAL A 156 1.84 -24.16 1.98
C VAL A 156 2.52 -24.26 0.61
N MET A 157 3.12 -25.40 0.28
CA MET A 157 3.72 -25.64 -1.04
C MET A 157 2.67 -25.61 -2.16
N ALA A 158 1.51 -26.23 -1.95
CA ALA A 158 0.40 -26.20 -2.91
C ALA A 158 -0.15 -24.78 -3.08
N ALA A 159 -0.31 -24.02 -1.99
CA ALA A 159 -0.76 -22.62 -2.03
C ALA A 159 0.26 -21.71 -2.71
N ARG A 160 1.56 -21.93 -2.52
CA ARG A 160 2.65 -21.19 -3.16
C ARG A 160 2.73 -21.46 -4.66
N GLN A 161 2.45 -22.69 -5.08
CA GLN A 161 2.36 -23.07 -6.49
C GLN A 161 1.06 -22.55 -7.15
N ALA A 162 -0.06 -22.52 -6.42
CA ALA A 162 -1.33 -21.96 -6.87
C ALA A 162 -1.33 -20.42 -6.92
N GLY A 163 -0.59 -19.78 -6.00
CA GLY A 163 -0.23 -18.35 -6.05
C GLY A 163 0.94 -18.06 -6.99
N GLY A 164 1.34 -19.06 -7.78
CA GLY A 164 2.38 -18.96 -8.79
C GLY A 164 1.99 -17.96 -9.86
N ALA A 165 2.68 -16.82 -9.87
CA ALA A 165 2.62 -15.81 -10.90
C ALA A 165 1.19 -15.30 -11.18
N ASP A 166 0.67 -14.55 -10.22
CA ASP A 166 0.00 -13.31 -10.59
C ASP A 166 0.86 -12.62 -11.67
N ASP A 167 0.41 -12.65 -12.93
CA ASP A 167 1.11 -12.16 -14.13
C ASP A 167 1.69 -10.75 -13.89
N TRP A 168 0.96 -9.93 -13.13
CA TRP A 168 1.33 -8.58 -12.70
C TRP A 168 2.52 -8.53 -11.70
N ILE A 169 2.68 -9.53 -10.83
CA ILE A 169 3.84 -9.64 -9.92
C ILE A 169 5.06 -10.12 -10.69
N GLY A 170 4.88 -11.09 -11.60
CA GLY A 170 5.94 -11.54 -12.51
C GLY A 170 6.49 -10.38 -13.33
N GLU A 171 5.60 -9.61 -13.96
CA GLU A 171 5.97 -8.40 -14.72
C GLU A 171 6.67 -7.36 -13.84
N LYS A 172 6.15 -7.06 -12.64
CA LYS A 172 6.78 -6.09 -11.72
C LYS A 172 8.12 -6.55 -11.17
N VAL A 173 8.29 -7.85 -10.89
CA VAL A 173 9.57 -8.42 -10.44
C VAL A 173 10.58 -8.41 -11.57
N GLN A 174 10.17 -8.70 -12.80
CA GLN A 174 11.04 -8.60 -13.98
C GLN A 174 11.41 -7.15 -14.28
N GLN A 175 10.46 -6.21 -14.17
CA GLN A 175 10.73 -4.77 -14.31
C GLN A 175 11.68 -4.28 -13.23
N ALA A 176 11.48 -4.67 -11.96
CA ALA A 176 12.37 -4.33 -10.86
C ALA A 176 13.76 -4.94 -11.04
N ARG A 177 13.88 -6.16 -11.60
CA ARG A 177 15.16 -6.79 -11.95
C ARG A 177 15.85 -6.07 -13.12
N ALA A 178 15.12 -5.73 -14.17
CA ALA A 178 15.62 -4.97 -15.30
C ALA A 178 16.12 -3.56 -14.89
N THR A 179 15.52 -2.98 -13.84
CA THR A 179 15.91 -1.68 -13.29
C THR A 179 16.93 -1.79 -12.15
N LYS A 180 17.28 -3.01 -11.69
CA LYS A 180 18.20 -3.23 -10.56
C LYS A 180 19.64 -2.90 -10.94
N ASP A 181 20.02 -3.23 -12.17
CA ASP A 181 21.35 -2.97 -12.72
C ASP A 181 21.39 -1.60 -13.45
N ALA A 182 20.24 -0.93 -13.53
CA ALA A 182 20.12 0.41 -14.10
C ALA A 182 20.63 1.46 -13.11
N GLY A 183 21.88 1.88 -13.28
CA GLY A 183 22.43 3.01 -12.52
C GLY A 183 21.62 4.29 -12.75
N PRO A 184 21.55 5.22 -11.78
CA PRO A 184 20.80 6.48 -11.91
C PRO A 184 21.24 7.40 -13.05
N LEU A 185 22.29 7.02 -13.79
CA LEU A 185 22.85 7.75 -14.93
C LEU A 185 22.64 7.03 -16.27
N GLN A 186 21.96 5.89 -16.31
CA GLN A 186 21.74 5.14 -17.56
C GLN A 186 20.97 5.98 -18.60
N PHE A 187 20.10 6.89 -18.15
CA PHE A 187 19.39 7.84 -19.00
C PHE A 187 20.31 8.83 -19.76
N LEU A 188 21.56 9.00 -19.35
CA LEU A 188 22.56 9.85 -20.03
C LEU A 188 23.46 9.05 -20.99
N VAL A 189 23.45 7.71 -20.88
CA VAL A 189 24.25 6.81 -21.72
C VAL A 189 23.43 6.33 -22.93
N ASP A 190 22.12 6.18 -22.74
CA ASP A 190 21.17 5.76 -23.78
C ASP A 190 20.60 6.94 -24.60
N MET A 191 21.21 8.13 -24.52
CA MET A 191 20.82 9.35 -25.26
C MET A 191 21.78 9.64 -26.42
#